data_AF-A0A8J2FJF6-F1
#
_entry.id   AF-A0A8J2FJF6-F1
#
_cell.length_a   1.000
_cell.length_b   1.000
_cell.length_c   1.000
_cell.angle_alpha   90.00
_cell.angle_beta   90.00
_cell.angle_gamma   90.00
#
_symmetry.space_group_name_H-M   'P 1'
#
loop_
_entity.id
_entity.type
_entity.pdbx_description
1 polymer ?
#
loop_
_entity_poly.entity_id
_entity_poly.type
_entity_poly.pdbx_seq_one_letter_code
_entity_poly.pdbx_strand_id
1 'polypeptide(L)'
;MMTPPAAPALLHLSFLLAATLQIIQRFDDRLPFAHAFEAVYPAVETSSGPFLYLGSEQDSLLAEELRLLRIKHLLIIASTSSPPATKEEAAASSAAKLSKNSTAGTTSSAGAAGGPPTSTGSSGSIDVLDLKRKLQVLDKGKDRATYEFLLQSGQNPSSLLSVVEIQKGVDWLQKSMEEVEALPRLPSGMAQGHVLVVSKDGCTRAGTIAAAWLLKRMQISAEQAIAHVRQKRDCFAPTQELFENLLPFEEIEPPAPDENDSLSADKTGREKSFHEERRISTRIAEAHDTDEKAVFMKNCEMIHDAFWFYGDLEPLTGGDALYDIPSATDCCAECDKHPECYKWSYGLAGKDRRKCFLKRKTDGYVGDRTHFVSGKATKRTLPRSAEEL
;
A
#
# COMPACT_ATOMS: atom_id res chain seq x y z
N MET A 1 -51.63 -26.57 -51.29
CA MET A 1 -51.22 -25.39 -50.50
C MET A 1 -50.21 -25.88 -49.47
N MET A 2 -48.92 -25.73 -49.75
CA MET A 2 -47.83 -26.14 -48.86
C MET A 2 -47.29 -24.89 -48.15
N THR A 3 -47.37 -24.87 -46.83
CA THR A 3 -46.73 -23.86 -45.99
C THR A 3 -45.23 -24.15 -45.85
N PRO A 4 -44.35 -23.14 -45.90
CA PRO A 4 -42.92 -23.35 -45.73
C PRO A 4 -42.53 -23.49 -44.25
N PRO A 5 -41.44 -24.21 -43.93
CA PRO A 5 -40.96 -24.36 -42.57
C PRO A 5 -40.24 -23.09 -42.10
N ALA A 6 -40.62 -22.61 -40.91
CA ALA A 6 -39.96 -21.50 -40.24
C ALA A 6 -38.75 -21.99 -39.41
N ALA A 7 -37.54 -21.63 -39.84
CA ALA A 7 -36.33 -21.52 -39.02
C ALA A 7 -35.29 -20.73 -39.85
N PRO A 8 -34.53 -19.75 -39.29
CA PRO A 8 -33.66 -19.97 -38.13
C PRO A 8 -33.56 -18.73 -37.21
N ALA A 9 -34.25 -18.72 -36.06
CA ALA A 9 -34.12 -17.64 -35.08
C ALA A 9 -33.11 -17.94 -33.94
N LEU A 10 -32.63 -19.19 -33.83
CA LEU A 10 -31.82 -19.61 -32.68
C LEU A 10 -30.31 -19.30 -32.79
N LEU A 11 -29.78 -19.07 -34.01
CA LEU A 11 -28.34 -18.77 -34.19
C LEU A 11 -27.97 -17.30 -33.93
N HIS A 12 -28.93 -16.38 -33.99
CA HIS A 12 -28.66 -14.97 -33.68
C HIS A 12 -28.57 -14.70 -32.17
N LEU A 13 -29.26 -15.50 -31.35
CA LEU A 13 -29.27 -15.31 -29.90
C LEU A 13 -27.92 -15.70 -29.26
N SER A 14 -27.25 -16.74 -29.77
CA SER A 14 -25.95 -17.20 -29.28
C SER A 14 -24.82 -16.21 -29.61
N PHE A 15 -24.85 -15.58 -30.79
CA PHE A 15 -23.88 -14.53 -31.15
C PHE A 15 -24.09 -13.25 -30.32
N LEU A 16 -25.33 -12.87 -30.04
CA LEU A 16 -25.62 -11.71 -29.19
C LEU A 16 -25.22 -11.93 -27.73
N LEU A 17 -25.40 -13.15 -27.18
CA LEU A 17 -24.94 -13.51 -25.84
C LEU A 17 -23.41 -13.56 -25.73
N ALA A 18 -22.71 -14.09 -26.73
CA ALA A 18 -21.25 -14.08 -26.76
C ALA A 18 -20.67 -12.66 -26.87
N ALA A 19 -21.29 -11.80 -27.70
CA ALA A 19 -20.89 -10.41 -27.83
C ALA A 19 -21.21 -9.58 -26.57
N THR A 20 -22.33 -9.82 -25.90
CA THR A 20 -22.63 -9.15 -24.61
C THR A 20 -21.72 -9.65 -23.48
N LEU A 21 -21.35 -10.93 -23.44
CA LEU A 21 -20.35 -11.43 -22.49
C LEU A 21 -18.95 -10.81 -22.72
N GLN A 22 -18.53 -10.59 -23.97
CA GLN A 22 -17.27 -9.88 -24.26
C GLN A 22 -17.33 -8.37 -23.97
N ILE A 23 -18.51 -7.74 -24.10
CA ILE A 23 -18.70 -6.32 -23.74
C ILE A 23 -18.76 -6.14 -22.21
N ILE A 24 -19.37 -7.08 -21.49
CA ILE A 24 -19.39 -7.08 -20.01
C ILE A 24 -17.98 -7.33 -19.44
N GLN A 25 -17.14 -8.13 -20.10
CA GLN A 25 -15.73 -8.27 -19.72
C GLN A 25 -14.85 -7.04 -20.01
N ARG A 26 -15.34 -6.05 -20.79
CA ARG A 26 -14.59 -4.84 -21.15
C ARG A 26 -15.01 -3.58 -20.40
N PHE A 27 -16.03 -3.65 -19.54
CA PHE A 27 -16.59 -2.49 -18.85
C PHE A 27 -16.68 -2.68 -17.34
N ASP A 28 -15.59 -3.17 -16.73
CA ASP A 28 -15.36 -2.98 -15.30
C ASP A 28 -14.28 -1.90 -15.08
N ASP A 29 -14.53 -0.71 -15.61
CA ASP A 29 -13.82 0.53 -15.23
C ASP A 29 -14.17 0.97 -13.79
N ARG A 30 -14.88 0.11 -13.04
CA ARG A 30 -15.09 0.18 -11.59
C ARG A 30 -14.44 -1.00 -10.87
N LEU A 31 -13.41 -1.63 -11.45
CA LEU A 31 -12.49 -2.43 -10.65
C LEU A 31 -12.05 -1.53 -9.48
N PRO A 32 -12.44 -1.87 -8.24
CA PRO A 32 -12.20 -1.04 -7.08
C PRO A 32 -10.71 -0.81 -7.05
N PHE A 33 -10.33 0.43 -7.35
CA PHE A 33 -8.97 0.77 -7.68
C PHE A 33 -8.04 0.13 -6.64
N ALA A 34 -7.05 -0.62 -7.13
CA ALA A 34 -5.96 -1.19 -6.36
C ALA A 34 -5.13 -0.04 -5.76
N HIS A 35 -5.68 0.69 -4.81
CA HIS A 35 -5.00 1.80 -4.15
C HIS A 35 -4.48 1.36 -2.80
N ALA A 36 -4.89 0.22 -2.25
CA ALA A 36 -4.40 -0.17 -0.94
C ALA A 36 -2.89 -0.39 -0.95
N PHE A 37 -2.18 0.25 0.00
CA PHE A 37 -0.85 -0.18 0.39
C PHE A 37 -0.95 -1.63 0.83
N GLU A 38 -0.17 -2.50 0.22
CA GLU A 38 -0.21 -3.92 0.58
C GLU A 38 1.18 -4.38 0.98
N ALA A 39 1.27 -4.89 2.20
CA ALA A 39 2.46 -5.56 2.67
C ALA A 39 2.60 -6.91 1.99
N VAL A 40 3.63 -7.05 1.15
CA VAL A 40 4.02 -8.31 0.50
C VAL A 40 5.09 -9.06 1.28
N TYR A 41 5.80 -8.40 2.20
CA TYR A 41 6.71 -9.03 3.15
C TYR A 41 6.53 -8.39 4.53
N PRO A 42 6.69 -9.13 5.65
CA PRO A 42 6.84 -10.59 5.77
C PRO A 42 5.66 -11.37 5.17
N ALA A 43 5.87 -12.65 4.86
CA ALA A 43 4.78 -13.49 4.36
C ALA A 43 3.63 -13.66 5.38
N VAL A 44 3.97 -13.63 6.68
CA VAL A 44 3.02 -13.69 7.79
C VAL A 44 2.94 -12.33 8.48
N GLU A 45 1.75 -11.73 8.51
CA GLU A 45 1.51 -10.37 9.03
C GLU A 45 1.77 -10.21 10.53
N THR A 46 1.93 -11.31 11.26
CA THR A 46 2.23 -11.30 12.70
C THR A 46 3.70 -11.05 13.01
N SER A 47 4.56 -10.94 12.00
CA SER A 47 5.97 -10.64 12.22
C SER A 47 6.13 -9.18 12.63
N SER A 48 6.88 -8.94 13.71
CA SER A 48 7.28 -7.59 14.12
C SER A 48 8.37 -6.97 13.23
N GLY A 49 8.84 -7.70 12.21
CA GLY A 49 9.87 -7.30 11.24
C GLY A 49 9.49 -6.10 10.36
N PRO A 50 10.43 -5.58 9.56
CA PRO A 50 10.13 -4.56 8.59
C PRO A 50 9.25 -5.11 7.47
N PHE A 51 8.39 -4.23 6.96
CA PHE A 51 7.46 -4.55 5.90
C PHE A 51 7.98 -4.05 4.55
N LEU A 52 7.74 -4.84 3.51
CA LEU A 52 7.85 -4.40 2.12
C LEU A 52 6.44 -4.14 1.60
N TYR A 53 6.15 -2.89 1.24
CA TYR A 53 4.87 -2.49 0.67
C TYR A 53 4.96 -2.33 -0.84
N LEU A 54 3.83 -2.60 -1.51
CA LEU A 54 3.57 -2.19 -2.88
C LEU A 54 2.52 -1.09 -2.92
N GLY A 55 2.69 -0.13 -3.84
CA GLY A 55 1.74 0.95 -4.04
C GLY A 55 1.81 1.56 -5.43
N SER A 56 0.80 2.36 -5.76
CA SER A 56 0.75 3.17 -6.97
C SER A 56 1.46 4.51 -6.78
N GLU A 57 1.68 5.23 -7.88
CA GLU A 57 2.28 6.57 -7.83
C GLU A 57 1.44 7.53 -6.99
N GLN A 58 0.11 7.40 -7.03
CA GLN A 58 -0.78 8.19 -6.18
C GLN A 58 -0.55 7.92 -4.69
N ASP A 59 -0.23 6.68 -4.32
CA ASP A 59 0.02 6.31 -2.93
C ASP A 59 1.32 6.95 -2.41
N SER A 60 2.33 7.13 -3.28
CA SER A 60 3.55 7.86 -2.91
C SER A 60 3.33 9.32 -2.53
N LEU A 61 2.17 9.89 -2.88
CA LEU A 61 1.81 11.27 -2.57
C LEU A 61 1.09 11.41 -1.22
N LEU A 62 0.72 10.31 -0.57
CA LEU A 62 -0.01 10.29 0.69
C LEU A 62 0.94 10.45 1.87
N ALA A 63 1.51 11.66 2.01
CA ALA A 63 2.58 11.92 2.97
C ALA A 63 2.23 11.53 4.42
N GLU A 64 0.96 11.72 4.83
CA GLU A 64 0.51 11.32 6.17
C GLU A 64 0.51 9.80 6.33
N GLU A 65 -0.06 9.04 5.38
CA GLU A 65 -0.09 7.57 5.43
C GLU A 65 1.34 7.00 5.44
N LEU A 66 2.23 7.51 4.60
CA LEU A 66 3.63 7.08 4.55
C LEU A 66 4.37 7.34 5.87
N ARG A 67 4.12 8.49 6.51
CA ARG A 67 4.65 8.80 7.83
C ARG A 67 4.07 7.88 8.90
N LEU A 68 2.77 7.61 8.86
CA LEU A 68 2.09 6.74 9.83
C LEU A 68 2.53 5.28 9.72
N LEU A 69 2.77 4.82 8.49
CA LEU A 69 3.40 3.54 8.17
C LEU A 69 4.92 3.55 8.37
N ARG A 70 5.53 4.68 8.74
CA ARG A 70 6.98 4.77 9.01
C ARG A 70 7.82 4.29 7.82
N ILE A 71 7.40 4.61 6.60
CA ILE A 71 8.18 4.34 5.39
C ILE A 71 9.47 5.16 5.44
N LYS A 72 10.62 4.47 5.39
CA LYS A 72 11.96 5.08 5.41
C LYS A 72 12.63 5.04 4.04
N HIS A 73 12.31 4.06 3.21
CA HIS A 73 12.87 3.93 1.86
C HIS A 73 11.73 3.79 0.85
N LEU A 74 11.82 4.54 -0.24
CA LEU A 74 10.87 4.54 -1.33
C LEU A 74 11.57 4.32 -2.68
N LEU A 75 11.24 3.22 -3.36
CA LEU A 75 11.68 2.97 -4.74
C LEU A 75 10.57 3.36 -5.71
N ILE A 76 10.86 4.28 -6.63
CA ILE A 76 9.90 4.77 -7.62
C ILE A 76 10.34 4.30 -9.00
N ILE A 77 9.52 3.47 -9.63
CA ILE A 77 9.75 2.92 -10.95
C ILE A 77 8.94 3.73 -11.96
N ALA A 78 9.63 4.65 -12.65
CA ALA A 78 9.01 5.60 -13.58
C ALA A 78 9.44 5.33 -15.02
N SER A 79 8.52 5.55 -15.97
CA SER A 79 8.86 5.64 -17.39
C SER A 79 9.21 7.09 -17.71
N THR A 80 10.40 7.34 -18.27
CA THR A 80 10.69 8.65 -18.84
C THR A 80 10.09 8.72 -20.24
N SER A 81 9.05 9.54 -20.41
CA SER A 81 8.42 9.76 -21.73
C SER A 81 9.24 10.64 -22.66
N SER A 82 10.32 11.27 -22.17
CA SER A 82 11.28 12.00 -23.00
C SER A 82 12.71 11.56 -22.65
N PRO A 83 13.59 11.36 -23.66
CA PRO A 83 15.01 11.28 -23.39
C PRO A 83 15.43 12.56 -22.65
N PRO A 84 16.37 12.51 -21.70
CA PRO A 84 16.87 13.71 -21.07
C PRO A 84 17.38 14.60 -22.20
N ALA A 85 16.69 15.73 -22.44
CA ALA A 85 17.13 16.69 -23.43
C ALA A 85 18.61 16.93 -23.13
N THR A 86 19.48 16.56 -24.08
CA THR A 86 20.89 16.88 -23.95
C THR A 86 20.95 18.38 -23.69
N LYS A 87 21.86 18.84 -22.81
CA LYS A 87 21.94 20.26 -22.42
C LYS A 87 21.99 21.21 -23.63
N GLU A 88 22.37 20.70 -24.80
CA GLU A 88 22.42 21.38 -26.08
C GLU A 88 21.03 21.65 -26.71
N GLU A 89 20.06 20.75 -26.55
CA GLU A 89 18.73 20.85 -27.16
C GLU A 89 17.76 21.74 -26.34
N ALA A 90 17.97 21.82 -25.02
CA ALA A 90 17.25 22.75 -24.14
C ALA A 90 17.59 24.23 -24.42
N ALA A 91 18.81 24.52 -24.89
CA ALA A 91 19.22 25.86 -25.31
C ALA A 91 18.55 26.26 -26.64
N ALA A 92 18.41 25.33 -27.59
CA ALA A 92 17.78 25.57 -28.88
C ALA A 92 16.26 25.81 -28.78
N SER A 93 15.56 25.06 -27.91
CA SER A 93 14.12 25.25 -27.70
C SER A 93 13.77 26.57 -26.99
N SER A 94 14.71 27.17 -26.25
CA SER A 94 14.53 28.45 -25.58
C SER A 94 14.69 29.64 -26.54
N ALA A 95 15.51 29.49 -27.60
CA ALA A 95 15.72 30.51 -28.62
C ALA A 95 14.55 30.61 -29.64
N ALA A 96 13.85 29.51 -29.90
CA ALA A 96 12.75 29.48 -30.87
C ALA A 96 11.43 30.12 -30.35
N LYS A 97 11.26 30.28 -29.04
CA LYS A 97 10.03 30.84 -28.43
C LYS A 97 10.02 32.37 -28.27
N LEU A 98 11.11 33.07 -28.62
CA LEU A 98 11.17 34.54 -28.52
C LEU A 98 10.83 35.30 -29.81
N SER A 99 10.44 34.62 -30.89
CA SER A 99 10.10 35.25 -32.18
C SER A 99 8.76 34.77 -32.72
N LYS A 100 7.67 35.15 -32.06
CA LYS A 100 6.31 35.31 -32.63
C LYS A 100 5.35 35.63 -31.48
N ASN A 101 5.11 36.92 -31.24
CA ASN A 101 3.83 37.43 -30.72
C ASN A 101 3.80 38.95 -30.83
N SER A 102 3.31 39.42 -31.97
CA SER A 102 2.72 40.74 -32.16
C SER A 102 1.72 40.60 -33.27
N THR A 103 0.42 40.59 -32.95
CA THR A 103 -0.63 41.39 -33.63
C THR A 103 -1.94 41.23 -32.83
N ALA A 104 -2.59 42.37 -32.60
CA ALA A 104 -3.81 42.57 -31.82
C ALA A 104 -5.10 42.08 -32.51
N GLY A 105 -6.20 42.00 -31.75
CA GLY A 105 -7.56 41.88 -32.30
C GLY A 105 -8.67 41.67 -31.27
N THR A 106 -9.34 42.76 -30.90
CA THR A 106 -10.54 42.88 -30.06
C THR A 106 -11.81 42.31 -30.73
N THR A 107 -12.69 41.61 -30.01
CA THR A 107 -14.14 41.93 -29.85
C THR A 107 -14.94 40.82 -29.14
N SER A 108 -15.96 41.29 -28.43
CA SER A 108 -16.94 40.68 -27.54
C SER A 108 -18.04 39.86 -28.23
N SER A 109 -18.59 38.84 -27.54
CA SER A 109 -20.04 38.63 -27.38
C SER A 109 -20.37 37.52 -26.36
N ALA A 110 -21.52 37.70 -25.72
CA ALA A 110 -22.10 36.88 -24.67
C ALA A 110 -22.89 35.68 -25.23
N GLY A 111 -23.03 34.61 -24.44
CA GLY A 111 -24.12 33.63 -24.63
C GLY A 111 -23.88 32.22 -24.07
N ALA A 112 -24.79 31.81 -23.19
CA ALA A 112 -25.27 30.45 -22.94
C ALA A 112 -24.45 29.46 -22.06
N ALA A 113 -25.03 29.22 -20.88
CA ALA A 113 -25.11 27.97 -20.11
C ALA A 113 -24.17 26.81 -20.51
N GLY A 114 -23.04 26.70 -19.80
CA GLY A 114 -22.17 25.52 -19.81
C GLY A 114 -22.49 24.59 -18.64
N GLY A 115 -22.78 23.32 -18.95
CA GLY A 115 -22.72 22.22 -17.98
C GLY A 115 -21.28 22.02 -17.48
N PRO A 116 -21.09 21.31 -16.35
CA PRO A 116 -19.77 21.10 -15.78
C PRO A 116 -18.86 20.37 -16.78
N PRO A 117 -17.63 20.87 -17.04
CA PRO A 117 -16.70 20.20 -17.92
C PRO A 117 -16.29 18.87 -17.28
N THR A 118 -16.67 17.77 -17.89
CA THR A 118 -16.03 16.47 -17.66
C THR A 118 -14.58 16.59 -18.10
N SER A 119 -13.69 16.76 -17.12
CA SER A 119 -12.25 16.76 -17.34
C SER A 119 -11.82 15.37 -17.78
N THR A 120 -11.66 15.16 -19.07
CA THR A 120 -10.89 14.07 -19.63
C THR A 120 -9.45 14.28 -19.20
N GLY A 121 -9.05 13.59 -18.12
CA GLY A 121 -7.69 13.60 -17.60
C GLY A 121 -6.72 13.11 -18.68
N SER A 122 -6.03 14.04 -19.33
CA SER A 122 -4.84 13.76 -20.13
C SER A 122 -3.92 12.87 -19.28
N SER A 123 -3.57 11.69 -19.78
CA SER A 123 -2.60 10.79 -19.13
C SER A 123 -1.20 11.40 -19.25
N GLY A 124 -0.97 12.52 -18.56
CA GLY A 124 0.31 13.17 -18.47
C GLY A 124 1.27 12.23 -17.77
N SER A 125 2.36 11.88 -18.42
CA SER A 125 3.53 11.34 -17.73
C SER A 125 3.90 12.31 -16.62
N ILE A 126 3.87 11.85 -15.37
CA ILE A 126 4.25 12.70 -14.25
C ILE A 126 5.74 13.05 -14.40
N ASP A 127 6.04 14.33 -14.30
CA ASP A 127 7.41 14.82 -14.32
C ASP A 127 8.11 14.35 -13.05
N VAL A 128 9.19 13.58 -13.20
CA VAL A 128 10.03 13.11 -12.09
C VAL A 128 10.45 14.26 -11.18
N LEU A 129 10.65 15.47 -11.73
CA LEU A 129 10.97 16.66 -10.95
C LEU A 129 9.79 17.15 -10.09
N ASP A 130 8.56 17.05 -10.59
CA ASP A 130 7.35 17.37 -9.83
C ASP A 130 7.14 16.34 -8.70
N LEU A 131 7.34 15.05 -8.99
CA LEU A 131 7.24 14.01 -7.97
C LEU A 131 8.30 14.18 -6.87
N LYS A 132 9.56 14.46 -7.24
CA LYS A 132 10.63 14.80 -6.27
C LYS A 132 10.24 15.99 -5.40
N ARG A 133 9.64 17.03 -5.98
CA ARG A 133 9.19 18.21 -5.23
C ARG A 133 8.07 17.88 -4.25
N LYS A 134 7.12 17.04 -4.65
CA LYS A 134 6.02 16.58 -3.78
C LYS A 134 6.53 15.71 -2.63
N LEU A 135 7.52 14.86 -2.88
CA LEU A 135 8.12 13.98 -1.87
C LEU A 135 8.96 14.73 -0.81
N GLN A 136 9.49 15.91 -1.12
CA GLN A 136 10.18 16.75 -0.13
C GLN A 136 9.31 17.12 1.09
N VAL A 137 7.99 16.94 1.02
CA VAL A 137 7.08 17.14 2.16
C VAL A 137 7.34 16.12 3.28
N LEU A 138 7.76 14.90 2.93
CA LEU A 138 8.09 13.84 3.89
C LEU A 138 9.39 14.12 4.66
N ASP A 139 10.30 14.92 4.11
CA ASP A 139 11.59 15.25 4.72
C ASP A 139 11.49 16.34 5.82
N LYS A 140 10.28 16.85 6.10
CA LYS A 140 10.05 17.83 7.16
C LYS A 140 9.95 17.14 8.53
N GLY A 141 11.08 17.02 9.24
CA GLY A 141 11.12 16.59 10.65
C GLY A 141 12.20 15.56 10.95
N LYS A 142 11.97 14.70 11.95
CA LYS A 142 12.84 13.54 12.28
C LYS A 142 12.61 12.33 11.37
N ASP A 143 11.66 12.42 10.44
CA ASP A 143 11.18 11.32 9.59
C ASP A 143 11.74 11.39 8.17
N ARG A 144 13.06 11.63 8.04
CA ARG A 144 13.72 11.65 6.74
C ARG A 144 13.55 10.29 6.04
N ALA A 145 12.99 10.30 4.83
CA ALA A 145 12.91 9.13 3.97
C ALA A 145 13.88 9.27 2.80
N THR A 146 14.36 8.15 2.30
CA THR A 146 15.27 8.06 1.15
C THR A 146 14.47 7.61 -0.06
N TYR A 147 14.60 8.31 -1.18
CA TYR A 147 13.89 8.01 -2.42
C TYR A 147 14.88 7.69 -3.53
N GLU A 148 14.64 6.61 -4.26
CA GLU A 148 15.40 6.23 -5.45
C GLU A 148 14.47 6.12 -6.66
N PHE A 149 14.95 6.59 -7.81
CA PHE A 149 14.21 6.54 -9.07
C PHE A 149 14.84 5.51 -9.99
N LEU A 150 14.14 4.41 -10.22
CA LEU A 150 14.50 3.45 -11.25
C LEU A 150 13.84 3.92 -12.56
N LEU A 151 14.62 4.61 -13.39
CA LEU A 151 14.17 5.12 -14.67
C LEU A 151 14.29 4.03 -15.74
N GLN A 152 13.16 3.76 -16.40
CA GLN A 152 13.13 2.76 -17.46
C GLN A 152 13.76 3.28 -18.75
N SER A 153 14.71 2.52 -19.30
CA SER A 153 15.40 2.83 -20.54
C SER A 153 14.57 2.33 -21.74
N GLY A 154 13.64 3.16 -22.22
CA GLY A 154 12.82 2.81 -23.38
C GLY A 154 11.85 3.91 -23.78
N GLN A 155 11.65 4.09 -25.09
CA GLN A 155 10.66 5.03 -25.62
C GLN A 155 9.21 4.52 -25.45
N ASN A 156 9.03 3.21 -25.19
CA ASN A 156 7.72 2.62 -25.05
C ASN A 156 7.31 2.60 -23.57
N PRO A 157 6.30 3.37 -23.12
CA PRO A 157 5.83 3.33 -21.74
C PRO A 157 5.26 1.97 -21.33
N SER A 158 4.96 1.10 -22.32
CA SER A 158 4.52 -0.27 -22.12
C SER A 158 5.65 -1.30 -22.16
N SER A 159 6.92 -0.88 -22.37
CA SER A 159 8.02 -1.84 -22.29
C SER A 159 8.08 -2.44 -20.88
N LEU A 160 8.50 -3.69 -20.79
CA LEU A 160 8.76 -4.35 -19.52
C LEU A 160 10.11 -3.89 -18.97
N LEU A 161 10.34 -4.15 -17.69
CA LEU A 161 11.66 -3.93 -17.10
C LEU A 161 12.63 -4.96 -17.68
N SER A 162 13.79 -4.48 -18.15
CA SER A 162 14.90 -5.34 -18.52
C SER A 162 15.49 -6.05 -17.30
N VAL A 163 16.15 -7.19 -17.51
CA VAL A 163 16.83 -7.94 -16.43
C VAL A 163 17.78 -7.05 -15.62
N VAL A 164 18.49 -6.12 -16.29
CA VAL A 164 19.41 -5.18 -15.64
C VAL A 164 18.67 -4.19 -14.73
N GLU A 165 17.50 -3.70 -15.14
CA GLU A 165 16.67 -2.82 -14.32
C GLU A 165 16.06 -3.58 -13.14
N ILE A 166 15.62 -4.82 -13.36
CA ILE A 166 15.13 -5.70 -12.29
C ILE A 166 16.23 -5.91 -11.25
N GLN A 167 17.43 -6.29 -11.68
CA GLN A 167 18.58 -6.51 -10.80
C GLN A 167 18.91 -5.25 -9.97
N LYS A 168 18.95 -4.07 -10.60
CA LYS A 168 19.17 -2.80 -9.88
C LYS A 168 18.11 -2.53 -8.82
N GLY A 169 16.83 -2.77 -9.15
CA GLY A 169 15.73 -2.63 -8.20
C GLY A 169 15.83 -3.62 -7.04
N VAL A 170 16.19 -4.88 -7.31
CA VAL A 170 16.39 -5.93 -6.30
C VAL A 170 17.56 -5.60 -5.38
N ASP A 171 18.70 -5.15 -5.91
CA ASP A 171 19.87 -4.82 -5.09
C ASP A 171 19.61 -3.59 -4.21
N TRP A 172 18.90 -2.59 -4.74
CA TRP A 172 18.48 -1.46 -3.94
C TRP A 172 17.50 -1.87 -2.84
N LEU A 173 16.53 -2.74 -3.15
CA LEU A 173 15.58 -3.27 -2.17
C LEU A 173 16.29 -4.04 -1.08
N GLN A 174 17.22 -4.92 -1.44
CA GLN A 174 17.98 -5.72 -0.50
C GLN A 174 18.72 -4.83 0.50
N LYS A 175 19.46 -3.84 -0.01
CA LYS A 175 20.16 -2.87 0.82
C LYS A 175 19.20 -2.08 1.72
N SER A 176 18.10 -1.58 1.18
CA SER A 176 17.13 -0.78 1.93
C SER A 176 16.44 -1.59 3.04
N MET A 177 16.14 -2.86 2.77
CA MET A 177 15.58 -3.79 3.76
C MET A 177 16.58 -4.06 4.89
N GLU A 178 17.86 -4.30 4.57
CA GLU A 178 18.92 -4.48 5.57
C GLU A 178 19.10 -3.23 6.44
N GLU A 179 19.05 -2.03 5.83
CA GLU A 179 19.15 -0.76 6.55
C GLU A 179 17.98 -0.57 7.55
N VAL A 180 16.74 -0.89 7.16
CA VAL A 180 15.59 -0.80 8.10
C VAL A 180 15.58 -1.92 9.14
N GLU A 181 16.09 -3.11 8.82
CA GLU A 181 16.27 -4.22 9.77
C GLU A 181 17.29 -3.88 10.86
N ALA A 182 18.34 -3.13 10.51
CA ALA A 182 19.39 -2.71 11.44
C ALA A 182 18.95 -1.57 12.39
N LEU A 183 17.82 -0.92 12.14
CA LEU A 183 17.30 0.11 13.05
C LEU A 183 16.90 -0.53 14.40
N PRO A 184 17.08 0.20 15.52
CA PRO A 184 16.60 -0.26 16.81
C PRO A 184 15.10 -0.60 16.76
N ARG A 185 14.66 -1.60 17.52
CA ARG A 185 13.23 -1.89 17.62
C ARG A 185 12.53 -0.84 18.48
N LEU A 186 11.23 -0.63 18.25
CA LEU A 186 10.40 0.11 19.19
C LEU A 186 10.22 -0.67 20.49
N PRO A 187 9.81 -0.02 21.59
CA PRO A 187 9.44 -0.72 22.83
C PRO A 187 8.39 -1.81 22.63
N SER A 188 7.51 -1.68 21.63
CA SER A 188 6.55 -2.70 21.21
C SER A 188 7.18 -3.89 20.45
N GLY A 189 8.49 -3.89 20.22
CA GLY A 189 9.18 -4.89 19.39
C GLY A 189 9.05 -4.68 17.88
N MET A 190 8.21 -3.73 17.44
CA MET A 190 8.00 -3.42 16.02
C MET A 190 9.24 -2.79 15.38
N ALA A 191 9.48 -3.10 14.10
CA ALA A 191 10.51 -2.44 13.29
C ALA A 191 10.25 -0.94 13.19
N GLN A 192 11.31 -0.11 13.22
CA GLN A 192 11.21 1.36 13.20
C GLN A 192 11.03 1.97 11.80
N GLY A 193 11.24 1.17 10.76
CA GLY A 193 11.17 1.63 9.38
C GLY A 193 10.74 0.53 8.43
N HIS A 194 10.14 0.94 7.33
CA HIS A 194 9.66 0.03 6.28
C HIS A 194 10.05 0.54 4.89
N VAL A 195 9.89 -0.31 3.88
CA VAL A 195 10.23 -0.03 2.49
C VAL A 195 8.97 -0.07 1.64
N LEU A 196 8.84 0.86 0.69
CA LEU A 196 7.74 0.91 -0.26
C LEU A 196 8.28 0.93 -1.69
N VAL A 197 7.69 0.10 -2.56
CA VAL A 197 7.99 0.08 -4.00
C VAL A 197 6.75 0.57 -4.75
N VAL A 198 6.99 1.52 -5.64
CA VAL A 198 5.94 2.23 -6.37
C VAL A 198 6.18 2.15 -7.86
N SER A 199 5.11 1.90 -8.61
CA SER A 199 5.02 2.15 -10.05
C SER A 199 3.75 2.93 -10.36
N LYS A 200 3.58 3.40 -11.60
CA LYS A 200 2.39 4.13 -12.05
C LYS A 200 1.06 3.57 -11.49
N ASP A 201 0.87 2.26 -11.61
CA ASP A 201 -0.31 1.51 -11.17
C ASP A 201 -0.09 0.70 -9.87
N GLY A 202 1.17 0.53 -9.45
CA GLY A 202 1.52 -0.38 -8.36
C GLY A 202 1.20 -1.86 -8.64
N CYS A 203 1.10 -2.26 -9.92
CA CYS A 203 0.76 -3.62 -10.30
C CYS A 203 1.97 -4.29 -10.96
N THR A 204 2.20 -4.04 -12.26
CA THR A 204 3.17 -4.83 -13.04
C THR A 204 4.60 -4.60 -12.57
N ARG A 205 5.11 -3.36 -12.62
CA ARG A 205 6.54 -3.09 -12.37
C ARG A 205 6.92 -3.20 -10.91
N ALA A 206 6.13 -2.61 -10.02
CA ALA A 206 6.35 -2.73 -8.58
C ALA A 206 6.24 -4.19 -8.11
N GLY A 207 5.22 -4.92 -8.57
CA GLY A 207 5.05 -6.35 -8.27
C GLY A 207 6.19 -7.21 -8.80
N THR A 208 6.73 -6.89 -9.98
CA THR A 208 7.89 -7.59 -10.55
C THR A 208 9.13 -7.46 -9.67
N ILE A 209 9.48 -6.23 -9.28
CA ILE A 209 10.65 -5.99 -8.44
C ILE A 209 10.49 -6.67 -7.08
N ALA A 210 9.28 -6.63 -6.49
CA ALA A 210 9.01 -7.35 -5.24
C ALA A 210 9.08 -8.87 -5.40
N ALA A 211 8.52 -9.44 -6.46
CA ALA A 211 8.62 -10.88 -6.73
C ALA A 211 10.08 -11.32 -6.92
N ALA A 212 10.87 -10.56 -7.70
CA ALA A 212 12.29 -10.79 -7.89
C ALA A 212 13.09 -10.72 -6.58
N TRP A 213 12.73 -9.80 -5.69
CA TRP A 213 13.35 -9.70 -4.38
C TRP A 213 12.94 -10.85 -3.45
N LEU A 214 11.66 -11.24 -3.45
CA LEU A 214 11.16 -12.38 -2.66
C LEU A 214 11.81 -13.71 -3.07
N LEU A 215 11.99 -13.93 -4.38
CA LEU A 215 12.79 -15.03 -4.93
C LEU A 215 14.15 -15.14 -4.23
N LYS A 216 14.91 -14.04 -4.26
CA LYS A 216 16.26 -13.94 -3.67
C LYS A 216 16.26 -14.06 -2.14
N ARG A 217 15.30 -13.41 -1.46
CA ARG A 217 15.27 -13.31 0.00
C ARG A 217 14.73 -14.57 0.68
N MET A 218 13.69 -15.17 0.12
CA MET A 218 12.99 -16.31 0.71
C MET A 218 13.40 -17.66 0.10
N GLN A 219 14.20 -17.66 -0.97
CA GLN A 219 14.63 -18.87 -1.68
C GLN A 219 13.43 -19.73 -2.13
N ILE A 220 12.40 -19.08 -2.66
CA ILE A 220 11.18 -19.71 -3.20
C ILE A 220 11.22 -19.69 -4.73
N SER A 221 10.40 -20.50 -5.40
CA SER A 221 10.34 -20.52 -6.87
C SER A 221 9.70 -19.26 -7.45
N ALA A 222 9.94 -18.97 -8.74
CA ALA A 222 9.36 -17.80 -9.40
C ALA A 222 7.83 -17.82 -9.35
N GLU A 223 7.22 -18.99 -9.55
CA GLU A 223 5.77 -19.17 -9.44
C GLU A 223 5.27 -18.90 -8.03
N GLN A 224 5.97 -19.37 -6.99
CA GLN A 224 5.61 -19.14 -5.60
C GLN A 224 5.69 -17.65 -5.24
N ALA A 225 6.77 -16.97 -5.65
CA ALA A 225 6.93 -15.53 -5.43
C ALA A 225 5.83 -14.73 -6.13
N ILE A 226 5.51 -15.08 -7.38
CA ILE A 226 4.44 -14.42 -8.14
C ILE A 226 3.07 -14.67 -7.51
N ALA A 227 2.78 -15.92 -7.13
CA ALA A 227 1.53 -16.28 -6.48
C ALA A 227 1.38 -15.53 -5.14
N HIS A 228 2.46 -15.40 -4.39
CA HIS A 228 2.49 -14.65 -3.14
C HIS A 228 2.19 -13.17 -3.33
N VAL A 229 2.87 -12.51 -4.29
CA VAL A 229 2.60 -11.11 -4.62
C VAL A 229 1.17 -10.95 -5.12
N ARG A 230 0.67 -11.85 -5.98
CA ARG A 230 -0.70 -11.81 -6.51
C ARG A 230 -1.76 -12.01 -5.42
N GLN A 231 -1.50 -12.85 -4.42
CA GLN A 231 -2.42 -13.07 -3.30
C GLN A 231 -2.66 -11.79 -2.51
N LYS A 232 -1.62 -10.98 -2.34
CA LYS A 232 -1.74 -9.67 -1.72
C LYS A 232 -2.35 -8.68 -2.70
N ARG A 233 -1.79 -8.64 -3.92
CA ARG A 233 -2.05 -7.68 -5.00
C ARG A 233 -2.68 -8.35 -6.20
N ASP A 234 -4.01 -8.43 -6.20
CA ASP A 234 -4.79 -9.12 -7.23
C ASP A 234 -4.54 -8.61 -8.66
N CYS A 235 -4.25 -7.31 -8.83
CA CYS A 235 -3.91 -6.71 -10.12
C CYS A 235 -2.53 -7.14 -10.67
N PHE A 236 -1.69 -7.79 -9.87
CA PHE A 236 -0.39 -8.26 -10.33
C PHE A 236 -0.54 -9.49 -11.25
N ALA A 237 -0.39 -9.23 -12.55
CA ALA A 237 -0.36 -10.23 -13.59
C ALA A 237 0.90 -10.07 -14.45
N PRO A 238 2.03 -10.72 -14.07
CA PRO A 238 3.24 -10.66 -14.89
C PRO A 238 2.97 -11.28 -16.27
N THR A 239 3.51 -10.66 -17.31
CA THR A 239 3.53 -11.22 -18.66
C THR A 239 4.52 -12.38 -18.75
N GLN A 240 4.39 -13.24 -19.76
CA GLN A 240 5.31 -14.35 -20.00
C GLN A 240 6.77 -13.88 -20.12
N GLU A 241 7.02 -12.79 -20.86
CA GLU A 241 8.36 -12.20 -20.99
C GLU A 241 8.91 -11.72 -19.64
N LEU A 242 8.05 -11.22 -18.76
CA LEU A 242 8.47 -10.78 -17.43
C LEU A 242 8.76 -11.96 -16.50
N PHE A 243 8.00 -13.04 -16.64
CA PHE A 243 8.29 -14.31 -15.98
C PHE A 243 9.65 -14.86 -16.40
N GLU A 244 9.95 -14.85 -17.71
CA GLU A 244 11.26 -15.27 -18.25
C GLU A 244 12.41 -14.41 -17.71
N ASN A 245 12.17 -13.10 -17.52
CA ASN A 245 13.16 -12.21 -16.90
C ASN A 245 13.38 -12.46 -15.40
N LEU A 246 12.52 -13.22 -14.73
CA LEU A 246 12.69 -13.62 -13.32
C LEU A 246 13.48 -14.91 -13.16
N LEU A 247 13.53 -15.78 -14.18
CA LEU A 247 14.25 -17.05 -14.12
C LEU A 247 15.75 -16.93 -13.78
N PRO A 248 16.50 -15.90 -14.25
CA PRO A 248 17.89 -15.73 -13.85
C PRO A 248 18.10 -15.51 -12.35
N PHE A 249 17.05 -15.17 -11.60
CA PHE A 249 17.10 -15.00 -10.14
C PHE A 249 16.81 -16.31 -9.38
N GLU A 250 16.38 -17.36 -10.07
CA GLU A 250 16.09 -18.68 -9.50
C GLU A 250 17.33 -19.57 -9.40
N GLU A 251 18.46 -19.17 -10.01
CA GLU A 251 19.77 -19.82 -9.83
C GLU A 251 20.32 -19.56 -8.41
N ILE A 252 19.65 -20.12 -7.42
CA ILE A 252 20.18 -20.35 -6.10
C ILE A 252 20.59 -21.81 -6.10
N GLU A 253 21.90 -22.06 -6.13
CA GLU A 253 22.43 -23.39 -5.86
C GLU A 253 21.78 -23.88 -4.57
N PRO A 254 21.11 -25.05 -4.57
CA PRO A 254 20.62 -25.62 -3.33
C PRO A 254 21.81 -25.67 -2.38
N PRO A 255 21.68 -25.21 -1.12
CA PRO A 255 22.78 -25.23 -0.18
C PRO A 255 23.38 -26.63 -0.25
N ALA A 256 24.68 -26.71 -0.58
CA ALA A 256 25.35 -27.98 -0.72
C ALA A 256 24.98 -28.82 0.52
N PRO A 257 24.47 -30.06 0.34
CA PRO A 257 24.02 -30.85 1.47
C PRO A 257 25.17 -30.91 2.47
N ASP A 258 24.97 -30.35 3.66
CA ASP A 258 25.98 -30.36 4.71
C ASP A 258 26.32 -31.83 4.99
N GLU A 259 27.45 -32.32 4.47
CA GLU A 259 27.90 -33.71 4.63
C GLU A 259 28.18 -34.09 6.10
N ASN A 260 28.00 -33.16 7.04
CA ASN A 260 28.26 -33.34 8.47
C ASN A 260 27.04 -33.72 9.33
N ASP A 261 25.81 -33.80 8.79
CA ASP A 261 24.61 -34.12 9.60
C ASP A 261 24.19 -35.62 9.55
N SER A 262 25.15 -36.49 9.23
CA SER A 262 25.03 -37.92 9.45
C SER A 262 25.44 -38.24 10.90
N LEU A 263 24.53 -38.08 11.87
CA LEU A 263 24.41 -38.92 13.09
C LEU A 263 23.56 -38.20 14.17
N SER A 264 22.26 -38.49 14.19
CA SER A 264 21.59 -39.17 15.32
C SER A 264 20.08 -38.92 15.30
N ALA A 265 19.35 -39.95 14.89
CA ALA A 265 17.92 -40.04 15.12
C ALA A 265 17.70 -40.35 16.60
N ASP A 266 17.13 -39.40 17.34
CA ASP A 266 16.30 -39.76 18.49
C ASP A 266 15.01 -38.93 18.48
N LYS A 267 13.94 -39.60 18.02
CA LYS A 267 12.57 -39.10 18.02
C LYS A 267 11.97 -39.44 19.38
N THR A 268 11.72 -38.44 20.22
CA THR A 268 10.52 -38.39 21.06
C THR A 268 10.45 -37.06 21.80
N GLY A 269 9.37 -36.29 21.58
CA GLY A 269 8.99 -35.29 22.58
C GLY A 269 8.28 -34.05 22.07
N ARG A 270 6.94 -34.09 22.20
CA ARG A 270 6.19 -33.03 22.88
C ARG A 270 5.85 -31.79 22.05
N GLU A 271 4.90 -31.95 21.13
CA GLU A 271 3.95 -30.89 20.81
C GLU A 271 3.16 -30.53 22.09
N LYS A 272 3.56 -29.44 22.75
CA LYS A 272 2.76 -28.81 23.81
C LYS A 272 2.40 -27.39 23.38
N SER A 273 1.11 -27.23 23.11
CA SER A 273 0.28 -26.04 23.36
C SER A 273 0.84 -24.67 22.96
N PHE A 274 0.74 -24.37 21.66
CA PHE A 274 0.84 -22.99 21.13
C PHE A 274 -0.35 -22.08 21.55
N HIS A 275 -1.32 -22.61 22.30
CA HIS A 275 -2.50 -21.85 22.76
C HIS A 275 -2.31 -21.12 24.09
N GLU A 276 -1.28 -21.44 24.89
CA GLU A 276 -1.05 -20.83 26.20
C GLU A 276 -0.33 -19.46 26.09
N GLU A 277 0.49 -19.24 25.06
CA GLU A 277 1.23 -17.97 24.87
C GLU A 277 0.33 -16.78 24.48
N ARG A 278 -0.89 -17.03 23.98
CA ARG A 278 -1.88 -15.97 23.73
C ARG A 278 -2.42 -15.31 25.00
N ARG A 279 -2.23 -15.89 26.18
CA ARG A 279 -2.68 -15.32 27.46
C ARG A 279 -1.58 -14.56 28.22
N ILE A 280 -0.33 -14.64 27.78
CA ILE A 280 0.80 -14.01 28.49
C ILE A 280 1.00 -12.56 28.03
N SER A 281 0.65 -12.22 26.79
CA SER A 281 0.74 -10.83 26.30
C SER A 281 -0.28 -9.87 26.91
N THR A 282 -1.37 -10.38 27.50
CA THR A 282 -2.40 -9.54 28.14
C THR A 282 -1.96 -9.00 29.51
N ARG A 283 -1.02 -9.67 30.19
CA ARG A 283 -0.58 -9.23 31.53
C ARG A 283 0.43 -8.09 31.54
N ILE A 284 1.13 -7.85 30.43
CA ILE A 284 2.10 -6.73 30.34
C ILE A 284 1.38 -5.40 30.08
N ALA A 285 0.19 -5.42 29.44
CA ALA A 285 -0.61 -4.22 29.25
C ALA A 285 -1.46 -3.85 30.48
N GLU A 286 -1.92 -4.84 31.26
CA GLU A 286 -2.72 -4.58 32.47
C GLU A 286 -1.87 -4.26 33.71
N ALA A 287 -0.60 -4.71 33.77
CA ALA A 287 0.32 -4.39 34.87
C ALA A 287 0.89 -2.95 34.82
N HIS A 288 0.54 -2.15 33.81
CA HIS A 288 0.91 -0.74 33.71
C HIS A 288 -0.23 0.23 34.07
N ASP A 289 -1.42 -0.27 34.44
CA ASP A 289 -2.58 0.58 34.76
C ASP A 289 -2.77 0.81 36.27
N THR A 290 -1.88 0.28 37.13
CA THR A 290 -2.05 0.35 38.60
C THR A 290 -1.16 1.37 39.33
N ASP A 291 -0.34 2.19 38.66
CA ASP A 291 0.43 3.21 39.40
C ASP A 291 0.67 4.52 38.61
N GLU A 292 -0.14 5.52 38.96
CA GLU A 292 0.12 6.96 39.09
C GLU A 292 0.83 7.78 37.99
N LYS A 293 1.13 7.19 36.83
CA LYS A 293 1.43 7.97 35.63
C LYS A 293 0.49 7.54 34.51
N ALA A 294 -0.79 7.83 34.71
CA ALA A 294 -1.68 8.10 33.59
C ALA A 294 -1.04 9.21 32.77
N VAL A 295 -0.20 8.82 31.81
CA VAL A 295 0.34 9.71 30.79
C VAL A 295 -0.89 10.34 30.18
N PHE A 296 -1.07 11.62 30.46
CA PHE A 296 -2.11 12.45 29.85
C PHE A 296 -1.83 12.44 28.36
N MET A 297 -2.36 11.44 27.66
CA MET A 297 -2.31 11.39 26.22
C MET A 297 -3.06 12.63 25.74
N LYS A 298 -2.40 13.44 24.92
CA LYS A 298 -3.10 14.57 24.32
C LYS A 298 -4.20 14.02 23.43
N ASN A 299 -5.27 14.78 23.30
CA ASN A 299 -6.42 14.40 22.50
C ASN A 299 -6.01 14.02 21.06
N CYS A 300 -6.52 12.90 20.56
CA CYS A 300 -6.11 12.26 19.29
C CYS A 300 -4.62 11.88 19.19
N GLU A 301 -3.91 11.70 20.30
CA GLU A 301 -2.56 11.11 20.27
C GLU A 301 -2.63 9.67 19.74
N MET A 302 -1.89 9.45 18.65
CA MET A 302 -1.87 8.20 17.92
C MET A 302 -0.86 7.23 18.52
N ILE A 303 -1.33 6.03 18.84
CA ILE A 303 -0.54 4.86 19.17
C ILE A 303 -0.38 4.07 17.87
N HIS A 304 0.86 3.98 17.38
CA HIS A 304 1.18 3.22 16.18
C HIS A 304 1.15 1.72 16.44
N ASP A 305 0.75 0.97 15.42
CA ASP A 305 0.69 -0.49 15.40
C ASP A 305 -0.14 -1.08 16.54
N ALA A 306 -1.18 -0.37 16.92
CA ALA A 306 -2.09 -0.75 17.98
C ALA A 306 -3.51 -0.84 17.43
N PHE A 307 -4.28 -1.79 17.95
CA PHE A 307 -5.70 -1.95 17.67
C PHE A 307 -6.47 -2.19 18.95
N TRP A 308 -7.63 -1.56 19.06
CA TRP A 308 -8.57 -1.82 20.15
C TRP A 308 -9.43 -3.03 19.78
N PHE A 309 -9.23 -4.14 20.48
CA PHE A 309 -10.04 -5.34 20.33
C PHE A 309 -11.29 -5.23 21.20
N TYR A 310 -12.43 -5.72 20.69
CA TYR A 310 -13.74 -5.67 21.36
C TYR A 310 -14.22 -4.25 21.68
N GLY A 311 -15.31 -4.15 22.42
CA GLY A 311 -15.93 -2.89 22.81
C GLY A 311 -16.49 -2.10 21.61
N ASP A 312 -16.85 -2.77 20.52
CA ASP A 312 -17.38 -2.11 19.32
C ASP A 312 -18.63 -1.28 19.63
N LEU A 313 -18.77 -0.15 18.95
CA LEU A 313 -20.05 0.54 18.85
C LEU A 313 -21.10 -0.36 18.18
N GLU A 314 -22.36 0.06 18.14
CA GLU A 314 -23.33 -0.74 17.37
C GLU A 314 -22.89 -0.76 15.89
N PRO A 315 -23.16 -1.85 15.15
CA PRO A 315 -22.75 -1.99 13.74
C PRO A 315 -23.01 -0.75 12.89
N LEU A 316 -24.18 -0.12 13.07
CA LEU A 316 -24.62 1.06 12.32
C LEU A 316 -23.98 2.38 12.77
N THR A 317 -23.29 2.40 13.91
CA THR A 317 -22.64 3.60 14.47
C THR A 317 -21.10 3.51 14.44
N GLY A 318 -20.54 2.48 13.80
CA GLY A 318 -19.09 2.34 13.59
C GLY A 318 -18.44 1.11 14.21
N GLY A 319 -19.24 0.16 14.72
CA GLY A 319 -18.75 -1.14 15.21
C GLY A 319 -18.17 -2.04 14.10
N ASP A 320 -18.82 -2.08 12.93
CA ASP A 320 -18.37 -2.86 11.75
C ASP A 320 -17.39 -2.07 10.86
N ALA A 321 -16.79 -1.05 11.45
CA ALA A 321 -16.03 0.02 10.81
C ALA A 321 -16.85 1.00 9.95
N LEU A 322 -16.50 2.27 10.06
CA LEU A 322 -16.86 3.31 9.10
C LEU A 322 -15.91 3.21 7.90
N TYR A 323 -16.47 3.29 6.70
CA TYR A 323 -15.74 3.16 5.43
C TYR A 323 -15.33 4.53 4.88
N ASP A 324 -14.33 4.53 4.01
CA ASP A 324 -13.85 5.69 3.25
C ASP A 324 -13.39 6.90 4.07
N ILE A 325 -13.08 6.69 5.35
CA ILE A 325 -12.55 7.74 6.22
C ILE A 325 -11.16 8.18 5.70
N PRO A 326 -10.97 9.45 5.28
CA PRO A 326 -9.78 9.85 4.54
C PRO A 326 -8.48 9.81 5.34
N SER A 327 -8.55 10.01 6.66
CA SER A 327 -7.38 10.06 7.53
C SER A 327 -7.64 9.54 8.93
N ALA A 328 -6.57 9.24 9.67
CA ALA A 328 -6.65 8.90 11.09
C ALA A 328 -7.21 10.07 11.93
N THR A 329 -6.91 11.31 11.53
CA THR A 329 -7.45 12.51 12.17
C THR A 329 -8.96 12.59 12.02
N ASP A 330 -9.48 12.27 10.82
CA ASP A 330 -10.93 12.20 10.58
C ASP A 330 -11.57 11.07 11.39
N CYS A 331 -10.90 9.92 11.53
CA CYS A 331 -11.37 8.83 12.38
C CYS A 331 -11.52 9.25 13.85
N CYS A 332 -10.55 10.01 14.38
CA CYS A 332 -10.66 10.59 15.72
C CYS A 332 -11.84 11.56 15.81
N ALA A 333 -12.01 12.42 14.80
CA ALA A 333 -13.11 13.38 14.75
C ALA A 333 -14.49 12.70 14.68
N GLU A 334 -14.62 11.58 13.96
CA GLU A 334 -15.84 10.77 13.99
C GLU A 334 -16.09 10.22 15.39
N CYS A 335 -15.08 9.66 16.07
CA CYS A 335 -15.23 9.21 17.45
C CYS A 335 -15.75 10.33 18.38
N ASP A 336 -15.28 11.57 18.20
CA ASP A 336 -15.74 12.73 18.99
C ASP A 336 -17.20 13.13 18.74
N LYS A 337 -17.82 12.69 17.64
CA LYS A 337 -19.25 12.92 17.36
C LYS A 337 -20.16 11.93 18.08
N HIS A 338 -19.65 10.74 18.43
CA HIS A 338 -20.43 9.67 19.04
C HIS A 338 -20.25 9.64 20.56
N PRO A 339 -21.22 10.09 21.39
CA PRO A 339 -21.10 10.22 22.86
C PRO A 339 -20.75 8.92 23.61
N GLU A 340 -20.80 7.78 22.95
CA GLU A 340 -20.41 6.46 23.43
C GLU A 340 -18.99 6.04 23.01
N CYS A 341 -18.36 6.67 22.01
CA CYS A 341 -17.00 6.34 21.53
C CYS A 341 -15.87 6.95 22.37
N TYR A 342 -15.05 6.11 23.02
CA TYR A 342 -13.91 6.55 23.85
C TYR A 342 -12.56 6.26 23.19
N LYS A 343 -12.53 5.29 22.29
CA LYS A 343 -11.33 4.72 21.69
C LYS A 343 -11.60 4.51 20.21
N TRP A 344 -10.58 4.62 19.39
CA TRP A 344 -10.71 4.41 17.95
C TRP A 344 -9.47 3.73 17.39
N SER A 345 -9.65 3.01 16.28
CA SER A 345 -8.57 2.40 15.50
C SER A 345 -8.80 2.70 14.02
N TYR A 346 -7.74 3.06 13.31
CA TYR A 346 -7.78 3.40 11.89
C TYR A 346 -6.80 2.54 11.10
N GLY A 347 -7.29 1.87 10.06
CA GLY A 347 -6.47 1.02 9.21
C GLY A 347 -5.76 1.82 8.12
N LEU A 348 -4.45 1.62 8.00
CA LEU A 348 -3.56 2.32 7.07
C LEU A 348 -3.29 1.53 5.77
N ALA A 349 -3.40 0.20 5.82
CA ALA A 349 -3.01 -0.67 4.73
C ALA A 349 -3.92 -1.91 4.60
N GLY A 350 -3.78 -2.61 3.48
CA GLY A 350 -4.50 -3.83 3.15
C GLY A 350 -6.03 -3.67 3.13
N LYS A 351 -6.74 -4.75 3.45
CA LYS A 351 -8.21 -4.82 3.41
C LYS A 351 -8.93 -3.85 4.35
N ASP A 352 -8.23 -3.36 5.37
CA ASP A 352 -8.78 -2.47 6.40
C ASP A 352 -8.34 -1.01 6.19
N ARG A 353 -7.66 -0.71 5.08
CA ARG A 353 -7.27 0.66 4.74
C ARG A 353 -8.48 1.59 4.70
N ARG A 354 -8.33 2.78 5.29
CA ARG A 354 -9.35 3.83 5.38
C ARG A 354 -10.62 3.40 6.14
N LYS A 355 -10.54 2.30 6.90
CA LYS A 355 -11.59 1.89 7.82
C LYS A 355 -11.31 2.44 9.21
N CYS A 356 -12.36 3.00 9.82
CA CYS A 356 -12.32 3.55 11.17
C CYS A 356 -13.21 2.71 12.09
N PHE A 357 -12.63 2.14 13.13
CA PHE A 357 -13.31 1.30 14.10
C PHE A 357 -13.53 2.11 15.38
N LEU A 358 -14.78 2.36 15.73
CA LEU A 358 -15.15 3.15 16.90
C LEU A 358 -15.50 2.25 18.07
N LYS A 359 -14.93 2.52 19.24
CA LYS A 359 -15.02 1.65 20.41
C LYS A 359 -15.53 2.39 21.65
N ARG A 360 -16.39 1.71 22.41
CA ARG A 360 -16.93 2.10 23.71
C ARG A 360 -15.84 2.08 24.79
N LYS A 361 -16.18 2.64 25.96
CA LYS A 361 -15.28 2.70 27.12
C LYS A 361 -14.97 1.30 27.66
N THR A 362 -16.02 0.51 27.87
CA THR A 362 -15.97 -0.78 28.54
C THR A 362 -15.50 -1.87 27.58
N ASP A 363 -14.84 -2.88 28.14
CA ASP A 363 -14.57 -4.18 27.49
C ASP A 363 -13.53 -4.20 26.37
N GLY A 364 -13.06 -3.04 25.89
CA GLY A 364 -12.01 -2.97 24.88
C GLY A 364 -10.60 -2.96 25.46
N TYR A 365 -9.73 -3.87 25.03
CA TYR A 365 -8.29 -3.84 25.34
C TYR A 365 -7.48 -3.47 24.10
N VAL A 366 -6.30 -2.89 24.30
CA VAL A 366 -5.37 -2.56 23.23
C VAL A 366 -4.39 -3.71 23.05
N GLY A 367 -4.14 -4.09 21.80
CA GLY A 367 -3.09 -5.05 21.46
C GLY A 367 -2.37 -4.62 20.19
N ASP A 368 -1.21 -5.22 19.95
CA ASP A 368 -0.41 -4.92 18.77
C ASP A 368 -1.12 -5.43 17.50
N ARG A 369 -1.23 -4.56 16.51
CA ARG A 369 -1.72 -4.89 15.18
C ARG A 369 -1.08 -3.97 14.16
N THR A 370 -0.28 -4.56 13.29
CA THR A 370 0.41 -3.87 12.20
C THR A 370 -0.59 -3.16 11.30
N HIS A 371 -0.16 -2.05 10.70
CA HIS A 371 -0.98 -1.23 9.78
C HIS A 371 -2.17 -0.53 10.44
N PHE A 372 -2.19 -0.40 11.76
CA PHE A 372 -3.19 0.39 12.46
C PHE A 372 -2.55 1.53 13.24
N VAL A 373 -3.28 2.62 13.36
CA VAL A 373 -3.06 3.61 14.40
C VAL A 373 -4.31 3.68 15.25
N SER A 374 -4.13 3.79 16.56
CA SER A 374 -5.25 3.87 17.51
C SER A 374 -5.11 5.07 18.41
N GLY A 375 -6.20 5.52 18.99
CA GLY A 375 -6.19 6.64 19.92
C GLY A 375 -7.37 6.62 20.88
N LYS A 376 -7.44 7.67 21.69
CA LYS A 376 -8.58 7.99 22.56
C LYS A 376 -9.29 9.24 22.04
N ALA A 377 -10.58 9.34 22.33
CA ALA A 377 -11.40 10.50 21.98
C ALA A 377 -10.91 11.78 22.68
N THR A 378 -11.03 12.93 22.02
CA THR A 378 -10.57 14.25 22.51
C THR A 378 -11.42 14.76 23.66
N LYS A 379 -12.74 14.60 23.54
CA LYS A 379 -13.69 15.35 24.38
C LYS A 379 -13.99 14.66 25.71
N ARG A 380 -13.31 13.56 26.02
CA ARG A 380 -13.62 12.73 27.18
C ARG A 380 -12.43 12.61 28.10
N THR A 381 -12.31 13.57 29.01
CA THR A 381 -11.69 13.30 30.30
C THR A 381 -12.50 12.18 30.96
N LEU A 382 -11.84 11.06 31.26
CA LEU A 382 -12.42 10.07 32.14
C LEU A 382 -12.94 10.83 33.38
N PRO A 383 -14.21 10.64 33.79
CA PRO A 383 -14.59 11.14 35.10
C PRO A 383 -13.57 10.56 36.08
N ARG A 384 -12.84 11.46 36.77
CA ARG A 384 -12.01 11.07 37.92
C ARG A 384 -12.87 10.12 38.73
N SER A 385 -12.35 8.91 39.00
CA SER A 385 -13.08 7.87 39.70
C SER A 385 -13.81 8.47 40.89
N ALA A 386 -15.05 8.05 41.10
CA ALA A 386 -15.91 8.54 42.18
C ALA A 386 -15.38 8.20 43.60
N GLU A 387 -14.13 7.75 43.73
CA GLU A 387 -13.43 7.53 45.01
C GLU A 387 -12.74 8.80 45.54
N GLU A 388 -12.76 9.92 44.80
CA GLU A 388 -12.34 11.26 45.28
C GLU A 388 -13.51 12.20 45.65
N LEU A 389 -14.76 11.69 45.76
CA LEU A 389 -15.94 12.48 46.15
C LEU A 389 -16.49 12.10 47.53
#